data_AF-A0A1A9I704-F1
#
_entry.id   AF-A0A1A9I704-F1
#
_cell.length_a   1.000
_cell.length_b   1.000
_cell.length_c   1.000
_cell.angle_alpha   90.00
_cell.angle_beta   90.00
_cell.angle_gamma   90.00
#
_symmetry.space_group_name_H-M   'P 1'
#
loop_
_entity.id
_entity.type
_entity.pdbx_description
1 polymer ?
#
loop_
_entity_poly.entity_id
_entity_poly.type
_entity_poly.pdbx_seq_one_letter_code
_entity_poly.pdbx_strand_id
1 'polypeptide(L)'
;MAEKKEKRSRWNWKKLLNYQSIVKQVPFLFYLAFLAIIYIYNGHMADKTVRKINATAKEVKELQWEYKSLKSEVMFRSKPSELTKALQPLGLNELQESPYVLKDSLEEYMQTAHK
;
A
#
# COMPACT_ATOMS: atom_id res chain seq x y z
N MET A 1 68.44 12.06 12.44
CA MET A 1 67.72 11.82 11.17
C MET A 1 67.44 10.33 11.10
N ALA A 2 66.21 9.90 11.41
CA ALA A 2 65.83 8.49 11.41
C ALA A 2 65.10 8.15 10.09
N GLU A 3 65.71 7.29 9.30
CA GLU A 3 65.20 6.84 8.01
C GLU A 3 64.05 5.84 8.24
N LYS A 4 62.81 6.25 7.98
CA LYS A 4 61.63 5.38 8.02
C LYS A 4 61.63 4.50 6.77
N LYS A 5 62.00 3.22 6.90
CA LYS A 5 61.85 2.23 5.83
C LYS A 5 60.38 1.88 5.63
N GLU A 6 59.81 2.34 4.52
CA GLU A 6 58.48 1.96 4.04
C GLU A 6 58.41 0.44 3.77
N LYS A 7 57.59 -0.27 4.55
CA LYS A 7 57.24 -1.67 4.25
C LYS A 7 56.25 -1.68 3.08
N ARG A 8 56.76 -1.80 1.85
CA ARG A 8 55.91 -2.10 0.69
C ARG A 8 55.29 -3.49 0.89
N SER A 9 54.02 -3.52 1.28
CA SER A 9 53.21 -4.74 1.26
C SER A 9 53.09 -5.22 -0.19
N ARG A 10 53.97 -6.13 -0.58
CA ARG A 10 53.85 -6.81 -1.85
C ARG A 10 52.75 -7.85 -1.68
N TRP A 11 51.53 -7.47 -2.04
CA TRP A 11 50.43 -8.42 -2.12
C TRP A 11 50.85 -9.55 -3.06
N ASN A 12 50.96 -10.77 -2.53
CA ASN A 12 51.45 -11.93 -3.26
C ASN A 12 50.32 -12.59 -4.08
N TRP A 13 49.75 -11.85 -5.03
CA TRP A 13 48.66 -12.33 -5.90
C TRP A 13 49.01 -13.63 -6.64
N LYS A 14 50.29 -13.76 -7.02
CA LYS A 14 50.82 -14.95 -7.70
C LYS A 14 50.76 -16.23 -6.86
N LYS A 15 50.80 -16.13 -5.52
CA LYS A 15 50.71 -17.29 -4.62
C LYS A 15 49.25 -17.74 -4.42
N LEU A 16 48.31 -16.80 -4.45
CA LEU A 16 46.88 -17.07 -4.39
C LEU A 16 46.37 -17.73 -5.69
N LEU A 17 46.94 -17.36 -6.84
CA LEU A 17 46.64 -17.94 -8.16
C LEU A 17 47.46 -19.22 -8.47
N ASN A 18 48.16 -19.78 -7.49
CA ASN A 18 48.84 -21.06 -7.68
C ASN A 18 47.80 -22.18 -7.88
N TYR A 19 48.04 -23.09 -8.82
CA TYR A 19 47.17 -24.23 -9.15
C TYR A 19 46.72 -25.01 -7.90
N GLN A 20 47.66 -25.30 -6.99
CA GLN A 20 47.39 -26.01 -5.74
C GLN A 20 46.44 -25.24 -4.79
N SER A 21 46.44 -23.90 -4.85
CA SER A 21 45.52 -23.05 -4.08
C SER A 21 44.13 -23.03 -4.73
N ILE A 22 44.08 -22.89 -6.05
CA ILE A 22 42.84 -22.86 -6.84
C ILE A 22 42.07 -24.16 -6.67
N VAL A 23 42.74 -25.32 -6.80
CA VAL A 23 42.12 -26.64 -6.65
C VAL A 23 41.51 -26.81 -5.24
N LYS A 24 42.17 -26.30 -4.19
CA LYS A 24 41.63 -26.32 -2.83
C LYS A 24 40.41 -25.41 -2.64
N GLN A 25 40.25 -24.38 -3.46
CA GLN A 25 39.14 -23.41 -3.43
C GLN A 25 37.99 -23.77 -4.38
N VAL A 26 38.10 -24.84 -5.17
CA VAL A 26 37.04 -25.32 -6.09
C VAL A 26 35.69 -25.48 -5.39
N PRO A 27 35.56 -26.08 -4.19
CA PRO A 27 34.26 -26.18 -3.51
C PRO A 27 33.63 -24.82 -3.21
N PHE A 28 34.45 -23.81 -2.89
CA PHE A 28 33.97 -22.46 -2.63
C PHE A 28 33.52 -21.74 -3.92
N LEU A 29 34.23 -21.93 -5.03
CA LEU A 29 33.80 -21.41 -6.33
C LEU A 29 32.49 -22.07 -6.78
N PHE A 30 32.33 -23.36 -6.54
CA PHE A 30 31.08 -24.06 -6.79
C PHE A 30 29.92 -23.51 -5.95
N TYR A 31 30.17 -23.23 -4.67
CA TYR A 31 29.19 -22.57 -3.80
C TYR A 31 28.76 -21.20 -4.35
N LEU A 32 29.71 -20.38 -4.81
CA LEU A 32 29.39 -19.08 -5.43
C LEU A 32 28.63 -19.23 -6.75
N ALA A 33 29.01 -20.20 -7.59
CA ALA A 33 28.30 -20.50 -8.83
C ALA A 33 26.86 -20.93 -8.56
N PHE A 34 26.66 -21.79 -7.56
CA PHE A 34 25.33 -22.20 -7.12
C PHE A 34 24.50 -21.01 -6.63
N LEU A 35 25.09 -20.12 -5.82
CA LEU A 35 24.42 -18.90 -5.37
C LEU A 35 24.05 -17.97 -6.53
N ALA A 36 24.93 -17.86 -7.53
CA ALA A 36 24.68 -17.06 -8.72
C ALA A 36 23.50 -17.59 -9.53
N ILE A 37 23.37 -18.91 -9.68
CA ILE A 37 22.22 -19.54 -10.33
C ILE A 37 20.93 -19.22 -9.58
N ILE A 38 20.93 -19.37 -8.25
CA ILE A 38 19.76 -19.02 -7.41
C ILE A 38 19.40 -17.55 -7.57
N TYR A 39 20.39 -16.66 -7.59
CA TYR A 39 20.18 -15.23 -7.74
C TYR A 39 19.53 -14.89 -9.09
N ILE A 40 20.05 -15.42 -10.19
CA ILE A 40 19.49 -15.21 -11.53
C ILE A 40 18.07 -15.76 -11.61
N TYR A 41 17.84 -16.96 -11.06
CA TYR A 41 16.51 -17.57 -11.00
C TYR A 41 15.50 -16.69 -10.26
N ASN A 42 15.88 -16.21 -9.07
CA ASN A 42 15.03 -15.33 -8.26
C ASN A 42 14.77 -13.99 -8.96
N GLY A 43 15.76 -13.41 -9.64
CA GLY A 43 15.57 -12.20 -10.45
C GLY A 43 14.52 -12.40 -11.54
N HIS A 44 14.59 -13.51 -12.28
CA HIS A 44 13.61 -13.80 -13.32
C HIS A 44 12.19 -14.04 -12.78
N MET A 45 12.07 -14.65 -11.59
CA MET A 45 10.77 -14.81 -10.92
C MET A 45 10.22 -13.47 -10.42
N ALA A 46 11.07 -12.59 -9.90
CA ALA A 46 10.68 -11.26 -9.44
C ALA A 46 10.10 -10.43 -10.60
N ASP A 47 10.74 -10.43 -11.77
CA ASP A 47 10.25 -9.70 -12.96
C ASP A 47 8.84 -10.15 -13.38
N LYS A 48 8.60 -11.46 -13.39
CA LYS A 48 7.28 -12.02 -13.71
C LYS A 48 6.23 -11.62 -12.68
N THR A 49 6.58 -11.67 -11.40
CA THR A 49 5.68 -11.30 -10.30
C THR A 49 5.34 -9.81 -10.34
N VAL A 50 6.32 -8.93 -10.56
CA VAL A 50 6.11 -7.48 -10.68
C VAL A 50 5.16 -7.16 -11.84
N ARG A 51 5.32 -7.82 -13.00
CA ARG A 51 4.39 -7.64 -14.12
C ARG A 51 2.96 -8.06 -13.77
N LYS A 52 2.78 -9.20 -13.08
CA LYS A 52 1.46 -9.65 -12.63
C LYS A 52 0.83 -8.68 -11.63
N ILE A 53 1.62 -8.20 -10.65
CA ILE A 53 1.18 -7.21 -9.67
C ILE A 53 0.66 -5.96 -10.37
N ASN A 54 1.41 -5.44 -11.35
CA ASN A 54 1.02 -4.24 -12.09
C ASN A 54 -0.29 -4.45 -12.90
N ALA A 55 -0.47 -5.63 -13.49
CA ALA A 55 -1.70 -5.98 -14.20
C ALA A 55 -2.90 -6.02 -13.24
N THR A 56 -2.81 -6.77 -12.14
CA THR A 56 -3.87 -6.87 -11.14
C THR A 56 -4.16 -5.53 -10.46
N ALA A 57 -3.13 -4.71 -10.19
CA ALA A 57 -3.32 -3.38 -9.63
C ALA A 57 -4.10 -2.45 -10.58
N LYS A 58 -3.90 -2.60 -11.89
CA LYS A 58 -4.68 -1.87 -12.89
C LYS A 58 -6.15 -2.30 -12.86
N GLU A 59 -6.43 -3.60 -12.83
CA GLU A 59 -7.79 -4.14 -12.75
C GLU A 59 -8.51 -3.65 -11.48
N VAL A 60 -7.85 -3.71 -10.32
CA VAL A 60 -8.41 -3.19 -9.06
C VAL A 60 -8.72 -1.70 -9.16
N LYS A 61 -7.83 -0.92 -9.79
CA LYS A 61 -8.07 0.51 -9.99
C LYS A 61 -9.28 0.76 -10.89
N GLU A 62 -9.44 -0.01 -11.96
CA GLU A 62 -10.58 0.08 -12.88
C GLU A 62 -11.89 -0.25 -12.17
N LEU A 63 -11.95 -1.35 -11.40
CA LEU A 63 -13.11 -1.69 -10.58
C LEU A 63 -13.44 -0.60 -9.54
N GLN A 64 -12.42 -0.02 -8.91
CA GLN A 64 -12.65 1.09 -7.97
C GLN A 64 -13.22 2.33 -8.65
N TRP A 65 -12.82 2.60 -9.90
CA TRP A 65 -13.37 3.69 -10.69
C TRP A 65 -14.84 3.44 -11.03
N GLU A 66 -15.18 2.24 -11.50
CA GLU A 66 -16.57 1.86 -11.78
C GLU A 66 -17.45 1.98 -10.53
N TYR A 67 -17.00 1.44 -9.40
CA TYR A 67 -17.71 1.55 -8.14
C TYR A 67 -17.94 3.01 -7.72
N LYS A 68 -16.91 3.85 -7.81
CA LYS A 68 -17.03 5.28 -7.46
C LYS A 68 -18.02 6.00 -8.37
N SER A 69 -17.98 5.73 -9.68
CA SER A 69 -18.90 6.31 -10.65
C SER A 69 -20.34 5.92 -10.34
N LEU A 70 -20.62 4.61 -10.18
CA LEU A 70 -21.95 4.10 -9.86
C LEU A 70 -22.46 4.62 -8.51
N LYS A 71 -21.59 4.62 -7.49
CA LYS A 71 -21.92 5.18 -6.17
C LYS A 71 -22.26 6.66 -6.29
N SER A 72 -21.51 7.43 -7.08
CA SER A 72 -21.78 8.86 -7.26
C SER A 72 -23.13 9.11 -7.92
N GLU A 73 -23.52 8.27 -8.88
CA GLU A 73 -24.83 8.35 -9.52
C GLU A 73 -25.96 8.01 -8.53
N VAL A 74 -25.79 6.94 -7.74
CA VAL A 74 -26.74 6.60 -6.68
C VAL A 74 -26.84 7.74 -5.67
N MET A 75 -25.72 8.29 -5.22
CA MET A 75 -25.70 9.42 -4.29
C MET A 75 -26.37 10.67 -4.88
N PHE A 76 -26.21 10.93 -6.18
CA PHE A 76 -26.88 12.03 -6.85
C PHE A 76 -28.40 11.85 -6.85
N ARG A 77 -28.89 10.65 -7.19
CA ARG A 77 -30.32 10.31 -7.15
C ARG A 77 -30.87 10.28 -5.73
N SER A 78 -30.06 9.89 -4.74
CA SER A 78 -30.40 9.88 -3.32
C SER A 78 -30.17 11.24 -2.63
N LYS A 79 -29.77 12.28 -3.36
CA LYS A 79 -29.57 13.61 -2.79
C LYS A 79 -30.93 14.21 -2.43
N PRO A 80 -31.16 14.71 -1.21
CA PRO A 80 -32.46 15.22 -0.76
C PRO A 80 -33.07 16.23 -1.74
N SER A 81 -32.28 17.18 -2.24
CA SER A 81 -32.74 18.17 -3.22
C SER A 81 -33.24 17.60 -4.54
N GLU A 82 -32.66 16.47 -5.01
CA GLU A 82 -33.10 15.80 -6.25
C GLU A 82 -34.25 14.82 -5.97
N LEU A 83 -34.23 14.15 -4.81
CA LEU A 83 -35.32 13.33 -4.29
C LEU A 83 -36.61 14.14 -4.18
N THR A 84 -36.54 15.34 -3.60
CA THR A 84 -37.69 16.22 -3.42
C THR A 84 -38.25 16.73 -4.74
N LYS A 85 -37.40 17.01 -5.74
CA LYS A 85 -37.85 17.30 -7.11
C LYS A 85 -38.53 16.09 -7.77
N ALA A 86 -38.01 14.89 -7.55
CA ALA A 86 -38.60 13.65 -8.07
C ALA A 86 -39.92 13.29 -7.38
N LEU A 87 -40.10 13.69 -6.11
CA LEU A 87 -41.27 13.44 -5.28
C LEU A 87 -42.32 14.58 -5.31
N GLN A 88 -41.96 15.77 -5.82
CA GLN A 88 -42.88 16.89 -6.10
C GLN A 88 -44.12 16.51 -6.93
N PRO A 89 -44.02 15.75 -8.04
CA PRO A 89 -45.21 15.31 -8.78
C PRO A 89 -46.08 14.32 -7.99
N LEU A 90 -45.56 13.73 -6.92
CA LEU A 90 -46.30 12.87 -5.99
C LEU A 90 -46.86 13.65 -4.78
N GLY A 91 -46.68 14.98 -4.73
CA GLY A 91 -47.21 15.85 -3.67
C GLY A 91 -46.45 15.80 -2.34
N LEU A 92 -45.26 15.19 -2.32
CA LEU A 92 -44.44 15.01 -1.12
C LEU A 92 -43.36 16.11 -1.05
N ASN A 93 -43.27 16.81 0.09
CA ASN A 93 -42.30 17.88 0.35
C ASN A 93 -41.36 17.53 1.53
N GLU A 94 -40.17 18.12 1.55
CA GLU A 94 -39.27 18.03 2.72
C GLU A 94 -39.94 18.68 3.95
N LEU A 95 -39.81 18.03 5.11
CA LEU A 95 -40.18 18.65 6.38
C LEU A 95 -39.25 19.85 6.62
N GLN A 96 -39.79 21.07 6.53
CA GLN A 96 -39.08 22.30 6.92
C GLN A 96 -38.98 22.49 8.43
N GLU A 97 -39.75 21.72 9.20
CA GLU A 97 -39.82 21.83 10.65
C GLU A 97 -38.80 20.90 11.30
N SER A 98 -38.00 21.44 12.23
CA SER A 98 -37.09 20.62 13.01
C SER A 98 -37.90 19.62 13.84
N PRO A 99 -37.52 18.33 13.87
CA PRO A 99 -38.26 17.33 14.61
C PRO A 99 -38.32 17.71 16.09
N TYR A 100 -39.54 17.78 16.63
CA TYR A 100 -39.74 18.04 18.05
C TYR A 100 -39.18 16.88 18.86
N VAL A 101 -38.12 17.14 19.62
CA VAL A 101 -37.67 16.23 20.67
C VAL A 101 -38.65 16.40 21.83
N LEU A 102 -39.53 15.42 22.02
CA LEU A 102 -40.42 15.38 23.17
C LEU A 102 -39.56 15.29 24.43
N LYS A 103 -39.51 16.38 25.21
CA LYS A 103 -38.96 16.34 26.57
C LYS A 103 -40.05 15.86 27.50
N ASP A 104 -39.67 15.00 28.44
CA ASP A 104 -40.61 14.47 29.42
C ASP A 104 -41.08 15.62 30.31
N SER A 105 -42.40 15.76 30.45
CA SER A 105 -43.05 16.82 31.23
C SER A 105 -42.57 16.92 32.68
N LEU A 106 -41.99 15.83 33.20
CA LEU A 106 -41.39 15.76 34.54
C LEU A 106 -40.06 16.55 34.67
N GLU A 107 -39.25 16.66 33.60
CA GLU A 107 -38.00 17.42 33.64
C GLU A 107 -38.23 18.94 33.76
N GLU A 108 -39.28 19.44 33.11
CA GLU A 108 -39.63 20.88 33.08
C GLU A 108 -40.20 21.36 34.43
N TYR A 109 -40.94 20.49 35.13
CA TYR A 109 -41.41 20.73 36.49
C TYR A 109 -40.27 20.79 37.51
N MET A 110 -39.29 19.88 37.40
CA MET A 110 -38.14 19.83 38.31
C MET A 110 -37.21 21.05 38.16
N GLN A 111 -37.09 21.63 36.95
CA GLN A 111 -36.28 22.83 36.72
C GLN A 111 -36.93 24.13 37.21
N THR A 112 -38.26 24.21 37.19
CA THR A 112 -39.01 25.39 37.66
C THR A 112 -39.19 25.39 39.18
N ALA A 113 -39.22 24.22 39.83
CA ALA A 113 -39.32 24.09 41.28
C ALA A 113 -38.04 24.47 42.05
N HIS A 114 -36.89 24.58 41.37
CA HIS A 114 -35.58 24.87 41.99
C HIS A 114 -35.10 26.33 41.81
N LYS A 115 -35.95 27.25 41.32
CA LYS A 115 -35.66 28.67 41.16
C LYS A 115 -36.48 29.52 42.12
#